data_AF-A0A6N7Z8V8-F1
#
_entry.id   AF-A0A6N7Z8V8-F1
#
_cell.length_a   1.000
_cell.length_b   1.000
_cell.length_c   1.000
_cell.angle_alpha   90.00
_cell.angle_beta   90.00
_cell.angle_gamma   90.00
#
_symmetry.space_group_name_H-M   'P 1'
#
loop_
_entity.id
_entity.type
_entity.pdbx_description
1 polymer ?
#
loop_
_entity_poly.entity_id
_entity_poly.type
_entity_poly.pdbx_seq_one_letter_code
_entity_poly.pdbx_strand_id
1 'polypeptide(L)' 'MARVSRASSSDEALQGGWLAGVRAEEKVHRDAQECKAARTVAGHSVNAAECAELLEMLGLHAEQGKQLV' A
#
# COMPACT_ATOMS: atom_id res chain seq x y z
N MET A 1 16.26 -7.71 43.34
CA MET A 1 17.02 -6.92 42.34
C MET A 1 16.46 -7.23 40.96
N ALA A 2 15.63 -6.35 40.38
CA ALA A 2 15.06 -6.50 39.04
C ALA A 2 15.78 -5.58 38.06
N ARG A 3 16.54 -6.15 37.12
CA ARG A 3 17.25 -5.40 36.06
C ARG A 3 17.25 -6.13 34.71
N VAL A 4 16.14 -6.74 34.32
CA VAL A 4 15.96 -7.34 32.99
C VAL A 4 14.61 -6.90 32.45
N SER A 5 14.53 -5.66 32.00
CA SER A 5 13.33 -5.14 31.31
C SER A 5 13.69 -4.14 30.22
N ARG A 6 14.81 -3.42 30.34
CA ARG A 6 15.21 -2.40 29.37
C ARG A 6 15.83 -2.97 28.09
N ALA A 7 16.53 -4.10 28.14
CA ALA A 7 17.17 -4.68 26.96
C ALA A 7 16.17 -5.29 25.96
N SER A 8 15.14 -5.99 26.47
CA SER A 8 14.08 -6.56 25.61
C SER A 8 13.21 -5.46 24.99
N SER A 9 12.95 -4.36 25.70
CA SER A 9 12.20 -3.23 25.15
C SER A 9 12.94 -2.49 24.04
N SER A 10 14.27 -2.45 24.06
CA SER A 10 15.06 -1.80 23.01
C SER A 10 15.13 -2.63 21.72
N ASP A 11 15.16 -3.95 21.83
CA ASP A 11 15.17 -4.87 20.69
C ASP A 11 13.83 -4.84 19.93
N GLU A 12 12.71 -4.85 20.66
CA GLU A 12 11.35 -4.68 20.10
C GLU A 12 11.17 -3.32 19.41
N ALA A 13 11.75 -2.25 19.96
CA ALA A 13 11.68 -0.92 19.37
C ALA A 13 12.51 -0.81 18.08
N LEU A 14 13.68 -1.43 18.03
CA LEU A 14 14.51 -1.52 16.82
C LEU A 14 13.85 -2.40 15.75
N GLN A 15 13.24 -3.51 16.16
CA GLN A 15 12.54 -4.42 15.26
C GLN A 15 11.26 -3.78 14.70
N GLY A 16 10.51 -3.05 15.53
CA GLY A 16 9.37 -2.24 15.10
C GLY A 16 9.75 -1.15 14.10
N GLY A 17 10.90 -0.48 14.30
CA GLY A 17 11.44 0.52 13.38
C GLY A 17 11.91 -0.06 12.04
N TRP A 18 12.61 -1.20 12.06
CA TRP A 18 13.04 -1.88 10.83
C TRP A 18 11.85 -2.39 10.02
N LEU A 19 10.88 -3.05 10.68
CA LEU A 19 9.65 -3.49 10.02
C LEU A 19 8.80 -2.31 9.54
N ALA A 20 8.86 -1.14 10.20
CA ALA A 20 8.19 0.06 9.73
C ALA A 20 8.81 0.59 8.43
N GLY A 21 10.13 0.56 8.30
CA GLY A 21 10.82 0.89 7.04
C GLY A 21 10.43 -0.03 5.90
N VAL A 22 10.47 -1.35 6.13
CA VAL A 22 10.08 -2.36 5.13
C VAL A 22 8.63 -2.21 4.69
N ARG A 23 7.70 -1.99 5.64
CA ARG A 23 6.28 -1.75 5.32
C ARG A 23 6.05 -0.46 4.55
N ALA A 24 6.83 0.59 4.82
CA ALA A 24 6.72 1.84 4.08
C ALA A 24 7.17 1.67 2.62
N GLU A 25 8.27 0.96 2.38
CA GLU A 25 8.74 0.64 1.03
C GLU A 25 7.74 -0.26 0.29
N GLU A 26 7.25 -1.32 0.94
CA GLU A 26 6.22 -2.19 0.39
C GLU A 26 4.97 -1.39 -0.01
N LYS A 27 4.53 -0.47 0.86
CA LYS A 27 3.38 0.39 0.58
C LYS A 27 3.60 1.24 -0.67
N VAL A 28 4.77 1.85 -0.83
CA VAL A 28 5.08 2.67 -2.03
C VAL A 28 5.04 1.82 -3.29
N HIS A 29 5.64 0.62 -3.27
CA HIS A 29 5.60 -0.29 -4.41
C HIS A 29 4.18 -0.75 -4.71
N ARG A 30 3.40 -1.04 -3.67
CA ARG A 30 2.02 -1.46 -3.81
C ARG A 30 1.15 -0.35 -4.38
N ASP A 31 1.22 0.86 -3.85
CA ASP A 31 0.51 2.04 -4.36
C ASP A 31 0.85 2.24 -5.85
N ALA A 32 2.12 2.14 -6.24
CA ALA A 32 2.53 2.27 -7.64
C ALA A 32 1.93 1.21 -8.56
N GLN A 33 1.83 -0.05 -8.11
CA GLN A 33 1.19 -1.13 -8.86
C GLN A 33 -0.33 -0.92 -8.95
N GLU A 34 -0.97 -0.49 -7.86
CA GLU A 34 -2.40 -0.19 -7.83
C GLU A 34 -2.75 0.96 -8.79
N CYS A 35 -1.92 2.02 -8.85
CA CYS A 35 -2.06 3.09 -9.85
C CYS A 35 -1.98 2.56 -11.28
N LYS A 36 -1.02 1.67 -11.57
CA LYS A 36 -0.84 1.08 -12.90
C LYS A 36 -2.02 0.18 -13.26
N ALA A 37 -2.49 -0.63 -12.33
CA ALA A 37 -3.64 -1.51 -12.50
C ALA A 37 -4.91 -0.69 -12.80
N ALA A 38 -5.17 0.38 -12.03
CA ALA A 38 -6.33 1.23 -12.24
C ALA A 38 -6.34 1.87 -13.64
N ARG A 39 -5.19 2.36 -14.11
CA ARG A 39 -5.03 2.90 -15.47
C ARG A 39 -5.22 1.86 -16.55
N THR A 40 -4.75 0.63 -16.30
CA THR A 40 -4.89 -0.49 -17.24
C THR A 40 -6.37 -0.86 -17.40
N VAL A 41 -7.10 -1.01 -16.29
CA VAL A 41 -8.54 -1.27 -16.29
C VAL A 41 -9.28 -0.17 -17.04
N ALA A 42 -8.98 1.10 -16.76
CA ALA A 42 -9.61 2.22 -17.45
C ALA A 42 -9.35 2.23 -18.96
N GLY A 43 -8.15 1.81 -19.40
CA GLY A 43 -7.81 1.71 -20.83
C GLY A 43 -8.47 0.54 -21.57
N HIS A 44 -8.93 -0.49 -20.84
CA HIS A 44 -9.58 -1.67 -21.41
C HIS A 44 -11.09 -1.73 -21.20
N SER A 45 -11.65 -0.86 -20.36
CA SER A 45 -13.08 -0.78 -20.11
C SER A 45 -13.80 -0.08 -21.27
N VAL A 46 -14.99 -0.56 -21.62
CA VAL A 46 -15.84 -0.03 -22.68
C VAL A 46 -16.53 1.27 -22.24
N ASN A 47 -16.83 1.40 -20.95
CA ASN A 47 -17.45 2.60 -20.39
C ASN A 47 -17.07 2.83 -18.92
N ALA A 48 -17.48 3.99 -18.38
CA ALA A 48 -17.14 4.40 -17.02
C ALA A 48 -17.81 3.55 -15.92
N ALA A 49 -19.00 2.99 -16.18
CA ALA A 49 -19.70 2.15 -15.20
C ALA A 49 -19.01 0.80 -15.06
N GLU A 50 -18.69 0.16 -16.19
CA GLU A 50 -17.92 -1.09 -16.23
C GLU A 50 -16.54 -0.90 -15.59
N CYS A 51 -15.85 0.20 -15.89
CA CYS A 51 -14.57 0.52 -15.25
C CYS A 51 -14.71 0.59 -13.72
N ALA A 52 -15.75 1.26 -13.21
CA ALA A 52 -15.98 1.37 -11.77
C ALA A 52 -16.24 0.00 -11.13
N GLU A 53 -17.06 -0.85 -11.75
CA GLU A 53 -17.33 -2.21 -11.27
C GLU A 53 -16.06 -3.07 -11.27
N LEU A 54 -15.26 -3.02 -12.33
CA LEU A 54 -13.99 -3.75 -12.43
C LEU A 54 -12.98 -3.29 -11.39
N LEU A 55 -12.88 -1.98 -11.13
CA LEU A 55 -12.00 -1.44 -10.09
C LEU A 55 -12.45 -1.89 -8.69
N GLU A 56 -13.76 -1.85 -8.42
CA GLU A 56 -14.32 -2.29 -7.14
C GLU A 56 -14.03 -3.77 -6.87
N MET A 57 -14.21 -4.65 -7.86
CA MET A 57 -13.88 -6.08 -7.73
C MET A 57 -12.40 -6.34 -7.43
N LEU A 58 -11.52 -5.46 -7.90
CA LEU A 58 -10.08 -5.56 -7.68
C LEU A 58 -9.62 -4.86 -6.39
N GLY A 59 -10.52 -4.22 -5.65
CA GLY A 59 -10.18 -3.39 -4.49
C GLY A 59 -9.35 -2.15 -4.85
N LEU A 60 -9.49 -1.67 -6.08
CA LEU A 60 -8.84 -0.45 -6.58
C LEU A 60 -9.86 0.69 -6.54
N HIS A 61 -9.38 1.93 -6.52
CA HIS A 61 -10.25 3.09 -6.75
C HIS A 61 -9.76 3.92 -7.93
N ALA A 62 -10.67 4.73 -8.47
CA ALA A 62 -10.38 5.60 -9.61
C ALA A 62 -9.33 6.66 -9.26
N GLU A 63 -9.25 7.06 -7.98
CA GLU A 63 -8.32 8.07 -7.50
C GLU A 63 -6.86 7.59 -7.54
N GLN A 64 -6.58 6.29 -7.41
CA GLN A 64 -5.25 5.71 -7.59
C GLN A 64 -4.76 5.88 -9.03
N GLY A 65 -5.65 5.96 -10.02
CA GLY A 65 -5.26 6.25 -11.39
C GLY A 65 -4.81 7.69 -11.63
N LYS A 66 -5.12 8.62 -10.71
CA LYS A 66 -4.85 10.04 -10.88
C LYS A 66 -3.42 10.36 -10.46
N GLN A 67 -2.57 10.63 -11.46
CA GLN A 67 -1.27 11.23 -11.20
C GLN A 67 -1.48 12.70 -10.81
N LEU A 68 -1.25 13.04 -9.55
CA LEU A 68 -1.07 14.43 -9.14
C LEU A 68 0.23 14.91 -9.78
N VAL A 69 0.12 15.67 -10.87
CA VAL A 69 1.23 16.38 -11.52
C VAL A 69 1.39 17.74 -10.87
#